data_AF-A0A813C298-F1
#
_entry.id   AF-A0A813C298-F1
#
_cell.length_a   1.000
_cell.length_b   1.000
_cell.length_c   1.000
_cell.angle_alpha   90.00
_cell.angle_beta   90.00
_cell.angle_gamma   90.00
#
_symmetry.space_group_name_H-M   'P 1'
#
loop_
_entity.id
_entity.type
_entity.pdbx_description
1 polymer ?
#
loop_
_entity_poly.entity_id
_entity_poly.type
_entity_poly.pdbx_seq_one_letter_code
_entity_poly.pdbx_strand_id
1 'polypeptide(L)'
;VDHEVIEGHTIGHTFHGASSTSGRGGNDEHLKCMVCMEEFRDGEALRSLPCLHRYHQRCIDQWLSRNPECPICKQDITAPQN
;
A
#
# COMPACT_ATOMS: atom_id res chain seq x y z
N VAL A 1 -5.36 16.21 6.65
CA VAL A 1 -4.75 16.08 5.31
C VAL A 1 -5.90 15.75 4.36
N ASP A 2 -6.23 16.66 3.46
CA ASP A 2 -7.32 16.49 2.51
C ASP A 2 -7.07 15.26 1.62
N HIS A 3 -8.10 14.45 1.36
CA HIS A 3 -8.04 13.23 0.54
C HIS A 3 -7.34 13.46 -0.81
N GLU A 4 -7.49 14.65 -1.39
CA GLU A 4 -6.90 15.05 -2.67
C GLU A 4 -5.36 14.96 -2.68
N VAL A 5 -4.72 15.25 -1.54
CA VAL A 5 -3.25 15.16 -1.42
C VAL A 5 -2.80 13.71 -1.49
N ILE A 6 -3.55 12.80 -0.89
CA ILE A 6 -3.23 11.37 -0.90
C ILE A 6 -3.33 10.84 -2.33
N GLU A 7 -4.38 11.21 -3.07
CA GLU A 7 -4.58 10.75 -4.45
C GLU A 7 -3.56 11.33 -5.43
N GLY A 8 -3.14 12.57 -5.22
CA GLY A 8 -2.13 13.22 -6.07
C GLY A 8 -0.70 12.68 -5.88
N HIS A 9 -0.39 12.12 -4.70
CA HIS A 9 0.98 11.70 -4.35
C HIS A 9 1.15 10.19 -4.25
N THR A 10 0.08 9.39 -4.36
CA THR A 10 0.15 7.94 -4.22
C THR A 10 -0.62 7.23 -5.33
N ILE A 11 -0.15 6.04 -5.71
CA ILE A 11 -0.69 5.29 -6.85
C ILE A 11 -1.61 4.19 -6.34
N GLY A 12 -2.91 4.36 -6.55
CA GLY A 12 -3.91 3.31 -6.30
C GLY A 12 -3.88 2.24 -7.39
N HIS A 13 -3.86 0.97 -7.02
CA HIS A 13 -3.96 -0.16 -7.95
C HIS A 13 -4.66 -1.35 -7.29
N THR A 14 -5.31 -2.19 -8.09
CA THR A 14 -6.00 -3.38 -7.59
C THR A 14 -5.04 -4.57 -7.58
N PHE A 15 -4.95 -5.27 -6.45
CA PHE A 15 -4.23 -6.53 -6.39
C PHE A 15 -5.01 -7.60 -7.15
N HIS A 16 -4.38 -8.21 -8.16
CA HIS A 16 -4.92 -9.41 -8.80
C HIS A 16 -4.01 -10.57 -8.42
N GLY A 17 -4.45 -11.37 -7.45
CA GLY A 17 -3.82 -12.65 -7.13
C GLY A 17 -3.86 -13.53 -8.38
N ALA A 18 -2.70 -14.04 -8.79
CA ALA A 18 -2.55 -14.74 -10.07
C ALA A 18 -3.48 -15.96 -10.15
N SER A 19 -4.54 -15.83 -10.95
CA SER A 19 -5.39 -16.94 -11.34
C SER A 19 -4.60 -17.81 -12.34
N SER A 20 -4.54 -19.13 -12.09
CA SER A 20 -3.96 -20.20 -12.93
C SER A 20 -2.46 -20.50 -12.73
N THR A 21 -2.15 -21.51 -11.92
CA THR A 21 -1.63 -22.82 -12.36
C THR A 21 -0.98 -23.56 -11.19
N SER A 22 -1.14 -24.87 -11.19
CA SER A 22 -0.67 -25.82 -10.19
C SER A 22 0.78 -25.60 -9.73
N GLY A 23 0.95 -25.45 -8.41
CA GLY A 23 2.10 -25.99 -7.70
C GLY A 23 3.23 -25.02 -7.32
N ARG A 24 3.75 -25.29 -6.11
CA ARG A 24 4.95 -24.77 -5.44
C ARG A 24 4.71 -23.56 -4.55
N GLY A 25 4.69 -23.84 -3.24
CA GLY A 25 4.66 -22.86 -2.17
C GLY A 25 5.79 -21.85 -2.33
N GLY A 26 5.42 -20.58 -2.28
CA GLY A 26 6.33 -19.45 -2.37
C GLY A 26 5.86 -18.38 -1.40
N ASN A 27 6.42 -18.43 -0.19
CA ASN A 27 6.31 -17.49 0.92
C ASN A 27 5.71 -16.12 0.54
N ASP A 28 4.48 -15.93 1.01
CA ASP A 28 3.52 -14.87 0.70
C ASP A 28 3.81 -13.56 1.47
N GLU A 29 5.01 -13.45 2.06
CA GLU A 29 5.35 -12.41 3.03
C GLU A 29 5.38 -10.99 2.44
N HIS A 30 5.50 -10.88 1.11
CA HIS A 30 5.47 -9.62 0.38
C HIS A 30 4.05 -9.15 0.01
N LEU A 31 3.03 -9.95 0.36
CA LEU A 31 1.65 -9.69 0.05
C LEU A 31 0.83 -9.36 1.30
N LYS A 32 1.41 -8.76 2.34
CA LYS A 32 0.68 -8.37 3.54
C LYS A 32 0.77 -6.88 3.84
N CYS A 33 -0.31 -6.32 4.34
CA CYS A 33 -0.37 -4.95 4.79
C CYS A 33 0.29 -4.82 6.16
N MET A 34 1.38 -4.06 6.27
CA MET A 34 2.02 -3.85 7.58
C MET A 34 1.23 -2.93 8.52
N VAL A 35 0.12 -2.34 8.07
CA VAL A 35 -0.76 -1.50 8.90
C VAL A 35 -1.80 -2.34 9.63
N CYS A 36 -2.51 -3.23 8.93
CA CYS A 36 -3.48 -4.14 9.56
C CYS A 36 -2.93 -5.56 9.82
N MET A 37 -1.71 -5.86 9.37
CA MET A 37 -1.05 -7.17 9.45
C MET A 37 -1.80 -8.31 8.72
N GLU A 38 -2.67 -7.96 7.76
CA GLU A 38 -3.44 -8.92 6.95
C GLU A 38 -2.84 -9.10 5.55
N GLU A 39 -3.06 -10.28 4.96
CA GLU A 39 -2.68 -10.62 3.58
C GLU A 39 -3.62 -9.95 2.56
N PHE A 40 -3.03 -9.47 1.46
CA PHE A 40 -3.71 -8.89 0.31
C PHE A 40 -4.40 -9.99 -0.50
N ARG A 41 -5.69 -9.80 -0.78
CA ARG A 41 -6.51 -10.69 -1.60
C ARG A 41 -6.77 -10.10 -2.97
N ASP A 42 -7.04 -10.99 -3.91
CA ASP A 42 -7.44 -10.59 -5.25
C ASP A 42 -8.69 -9.69 -5.20
N GLY A 43 -8.67 -8.63 -6.01
CA GLY A 43 -9.70 -7.60 -6.02
C GLY A 43 -9.52 -6.50 -4.96
N GLU A 44 -8.54 -6.61 -4.05
CA GLU A 44 -8.34 -5.57 -3.05
C GLU A 44 -7.66 -4.32 -3.61
N ALA A 45 -8.12 -3.15 -3.15
CA ALA A 45 -7.54 -1.86 -3.50
C ALA A 45 -6.29 -1.61 -2.66
N LEU A 46 -5.14 -1.60 -3.33
CA LEU A 46 -3.86 -1.24 -2.76
C LEU A 46 -3.45 0.17 -3.17
N ARG A 47 -2.63 0.80 -2.35
CA ARG A 47 -2.05 2.10 -2.61
C ARG A 47 -0.55 2.02 -2.39
N SER A 48 0.18 2.45 -3.40
CA SER A 48 1.63 2.48 -3.45
C SER A 48 2.12 3.89 -3.18
N LEU A 49 3.01 4.03 -2.19
CA LEU A 49 3.68 5.29 -1.88
C LEU A 49 4.84 5.54 -2.87
N PRO A 50 5.31 6.79 -2.99
CA PRO A 50 6.49 7.13 -3.80
C PRO A 50 7.77 6.45 -3.28
N CYS A 51 7.79 5.98 -2.03
CA CYS A 51 8.86 5.17 -1.46
C CYS A 51 8.79 3.66 -1.80
N LEU A 52 7.96 3.27 -2.79
CA LEU A 52 7.72 1.89 -3.26
C LEU A 52 7.06 0.94 -2.24
N HIS A 53 6.52 1.44 -1.13
CA HIS A 53 5.77 0.63 -0.18
C HIS A 53 4.29 0.53 -0.54
N ARG A 54 3.71 -0.66 -0.37
CA ARG A 54 2.32 -0.99 -0.74
C ARG A 54 1.50 -1.29 0.50
N TYR A 55 0.28 -0.75 0.56
CA TYR A 55 -0.66 -0.95 1.65
C TYR A 55 -2.09 -1.00 1.12
N HIS A 56 -3.05 -1.48 1.91
CA HIS A 56 -4.46 -1.30 1.56
C HIS A 56 -4.78 0.19 1.45
N GLN A 57 -5.52 0.57 0.40
CA GLN A 57 -6.01 1.92 0.19
C GLN A 57 -6.70 2.44 1.46
N ARG A 58 -7.54 1.63 2.11
CA ARG A 58 -8.23 2.04 3.34
C ARG A 58 -7.30 2.23 4.55
N CYS A 59 -6.35 1.32 4.74
CA CYS A 59 -5.46 1.36 5.91
C CYS A 59 -4.49 2.54 5.82
N ILE A 60 -3.91 2.76 4.65
CA ILE A 60 -2.96 3.85 4.45
C ILE A 60 -3.66 5.21 4.39
N ASP A 61 -4.87 5.29 3.85
CA ASP A 61 -5.64 6.54 3.85
C ASP A 61 -5.96 7.01 5.28
N GLN A 62 -6.35 6.08 6.17
CA GLN A 62 -6.55 6.38 7.59
C GLN A 62 -5.24 6.75 8.31
N TRP A 63 -4.12 6.14 7.93
CA TRP A 63 -2.80 6.49 8.47
C TRP A 63 -2.37 7.89 8.02
N LEU A 64 -2.43 8.18 6.72
CA LEU A 64 -2.06 9.45 6.10
C LEU A 64 -2.97 10.59 6.57
N SER A 65 -4.23 10.29 6.94
CA SER A 65 -5.13 11.25 7.57
C SER A 65 -4.59 11.75 8.92
N ARG A 66 -3.76 10.96 9.63
CA ARG A 66 -3.11 11.35 10.89
C ARG A 66 -1.69 11.86 10.65
N ASN A 67 -0.85 11.09 9.94
CA ASN A 67 0.52 11.44 9.59
C ASN A 67 0.80 11.02 8.15
N PRO A 68 1.12 11.95 7.23
CA PRO A 68 1.39 11.65 5.82
C PRO A 68 2.77 11.00 5.59
N GLU A 69 3.24 10.18 6.53
CA GLU A 69 4.56 9.55 6.54
C GLU A 69 4.43 8.04 6.35
N CYS A 70 5.36 7.44 5.62
CA CYS A 70 5.40 5.99 5.45
C CYS A 70 5.70 5.28 6.80
N PRO A 71 4.90 4.28 7.23
CA PRO A 71 5.13 3.59 8.50
C PRO A 71 6.40 2.72 8.51
N ILE A 72 7.01 2.45 7.35
CA ILE A 72 8.24 1.64 7.24
C ILE A 72 9.49 2.51 7.18
N CYS A 73 9.53 3.48 6.27
CA CYS A 73 10.71 4.32 6.06
C CYS A 73 10.61 5.73 6.65
N LYS A 74 9.47 6.09 7.27
CA LYS A 74 9.17 7.45 7.78
C LYS A 74 9.31 8.54 6.73
N GLN A 75 9.08 8.18 5.47
CA GLN A 75 9.20 9.10 4.36
C GLN A 75 7.86 9.76 4.08
N ASP A 76 7.83 11.09 4.13
CA ASP A 76 6.66 11.88 3.77
C ASP A 76 6.27 11.65 2.31
N ILE A 77 4.99 11.39 2.08
CA ILE A 77 4.45 11.29 0.72
C ILE A 77 4.31 12.66 0.04
N THR A 78 4.26 13.72 0.83
CA THR A 78 4.10 15.11 0.38
C THR A 78 5.43 15.84 0.21
N ALA A 79 6.53 15.30 0.77
CA ALA A 79 7.83 15.91 0.61
C ALA A 79 8.47 15.40 -0.69
N PRO A 80 8.86 16.28 -1.64
CA PRO A 80 9.67 15.87 -2.76
C PRO A 80 10.98 15.28 -2.22
N GLN A 81 11.33 14.09 -2.67
CA GLN A 81 12.61 13.45 -2.37
C GLN A 81 13.73 14.38 -2.82
N ASN A 82 14.48 14.95 -1.87
CA ASN A 82 15.62 15.83 -2.13
C ASN A 82 16.90 15.03 -2.38
#